data_AF-A0A385Q431-F1
#
_entry.id   AF-A0A385Q431-F1
#
_cell.length_a   1.000
_cell.length_b   1.000
_cell.length_c   1.000
_cell.angle_alpha   90.00
_cell.angle_beta   90.00
_cell.angle_gamma   90.00
#
_symmetry.space_group_name_H-M   'P 1'
#
loop_
_entity.id
_entity.type
_entity.pdbx_description
1 polymer ?
#
loop_
_entity_poly.entity_id
_entity_poly.type
_entity_poly.pdbx_seq_one_letter_code
_entity_poly.pdbx_strand_id
1 'polypeptide(L)'
;MSKRNKIRKEYLSATSIVYTGAFNGEVYNVCDRFMSYAMYLKADETLGLEVTMEDEESCKNYIYLDSDKETPIEEFDWIFSDYAKVVPEKHIISDKSQYDNRVNYKLETLKYSNDAERRKQAIYEICKNEYFQTMCEEIRDAQGNIRIMMKACDGNNQNVGSVIFSFPQKISKKLKTVITMVFQDSILKEIDEDTITSGIGKEEMRDYIIVLLKVLESEQNKDSDSIDNLNLGVRSYNVLKKAKINTISTLMGMRDEELLSIKNLGRKQLEEIKEKLSDKFCIQLDDDFGKEYELYLESENIVEDIPQIQKLNYMEQLQNLIGIKSAKEQARRILAFAKMRKIMQEKGEQLDPITLNMEFIGNPGTAKTTVARIMAGVLSEIGIINNENLIEVGRADLIAQYVGQTGPKVKTAFNKAKGGVLFIDEAYSLLEYGRGGYGDEAINVIVQEMENNRQDTIVIFAGYPNEMEKFFSRNPGLRSRVPFTLKFDDFSVDELMDICELEASKRKFSIDTKANDKLREMCEYSKRNIDNGNGRFCRNIIEKAILNFALRNYGCDEVNENIEYILKKEDFLDITVLDCNYKDRTLPIGFQVSAS
;
A
#
# COMPACT_ATOMS: atom_id res chain seq x y z
N MET A 1 -45.63 -32.26 5.19
CA MET A 1 -45.13 -31.25 4.26
C MET A 1 -44.80 -29.98 5.05
N SER A 2 -43.61 -29.88 5.66
CA SER A 2 -43.08 -28.58 6.09
C SER A 2 -41.94 -28.23 5.14
N LYS A 3 -42.09 -27.09 4.46
CA LYS A 3 -41.07 -26.54 3.57
C LYS A 3 -39.90 -26.13 4.46
N ARG A 4 -38.77 -26.83 4.32
CA ARG A 4 -37.48 -26.41 4.88
C ARG A 4 -37.16 -25.02 4.36
N ASN A 5 -36.95 -24.07 5.26
CA ASN A 5 -36.33 -22.78 4.98
C ASN A 5 -34.92 -23.08 4.46
N LYS A 6 -34.77 -23.11 3.12
CA LYS A 6 -33.46 -23.05 2.48
C LYS A 6 -32.98 -21.62 2.61
N ILE A 7 -31.99 -21.41 3.48
CA ILE A 7 -31.24 -20.16 3.61
C ILE A 7 -30.60 -19.88 2.25
N ARG A 8 -31.08 -18.84 1.56
CA ARG A 8 -30.42 -18.31 0.36
C ARG A 8 -29.35 -17.35 0.85
N LYS A 9 -28.11 -17.80 0.83
CA LYS A 9 -26.97 -16.91 1.08
C LYS A 9 -26.64 -16.24 -0.25
N GLU A 10 -26.90 -14.95 -0.34
CA GLU A 10 -26.53 -14.14 -1.51
C GLU A 10 -25.10 -13.65 -1.31
N TYR A 11 -24.24 -13.97 -2.28
CA TYR A 11 -22.79 -13.82 -2.16
C TYR A 11 -22.27 -12.96 -3.32
N LEU A 12 -21.35 -12.04 -3.05
CA LEU A 12 -20.50 -11.45 -4.08
C LEU A 12 -19.46 -12.49 -4.52
N SER A 13 -19.59 -13.03 -5.73
CA SER A 13 -18.58 -13.92 -6.32
C SER A 13 -17.24 -13.19 -6.49
N ALA A 14 -16.12 -13.90 -6.32
CA ALA A 14 -14.76 -13.37 -6.54
C ALA A 14 -14.55 -12.78 -7.94
N THR A 15 -15.29 -13.26 -8.93
CA THR A 15 -15.31 -12.70 -10.29
C THR A 15 -15.88 -11.29 -10.37
N SER A 16 -16.55 -10.83 -9.31
CA SER A 16 -17.22 -9.53 -9.19
C SER A 16 -16.42 -8.57 -8.31
N ILE A 17 -15.21 -8.92 -7.87
CA ILE A 17 -14.36 -8.06 -7.02
C ILE A 17 -13.06 -7.78 -7.79
N VAL A 18 -12.72 -6.51 -7.96
CA VAL A 18 -11.42 -6.08 -8.49
C VAL A 18 -10.59 -5.54 -7.34
N TYR A 19 -9.44 -6.16 -7.12
CA TYR A 19 -8.46 -5.71 -6.13
C TYR A 19 -7.55 -4.67 -6.78
N THR A 20 -7.47 -3.48 -6.19
CA THR A 20 -6.85 -2.29 -6.82
C THR A 20 -5.63 -1.74 -6.07
N GLY A 21 -5.20 -2.38 -4.98
CA GLY A 21 -4.13 -1.88 -4.12
C GLY A 21 -3.07 -2.92 -3.78
N ALA A 22 -1.80 -2.50 -3.79
CA ALA A 22 -0.69 -3.27 -3.22
C ALA A 22 -0.68 -3.21 -1.68
N PHE A 23 -0.08 -4.21 -1.03
CA PHE A 23 -0.07 -4.47 0.41
C PHE A 23 0.78 -3.47 1.25
N ASN A 24 0.76 -2.19 0.88
CA ASN A 24 1.52 -1.12 1.52
C ASN A 24 0.58 -0.26 2.39
N GLY A 25 0.26 -0.74 3.60
CA GLY A 25 -0.47 0.03 4.62
C GLY A 25 -2.00 -0.03 4.56
N GLU A 26 -2.59 -0.31 3.40
CA GLU A 26 -4.06 -0.34 3.23
C GLU A 26 -4.75 -1.45 4.03
N VAL A 27 -4.09 -2.59 4.24
CA VAL A 27 -4.66 -3.75 4.94
C VAL A 27 -5.00 -3.45 6.40
N TYR A 28 -4.22 -2.59 7.04
CA TYR A 28 -4.52 -2.11 8.39
C TYR A 28 -5.76 -1.22 8.40
N ASN A 29 -5.91 -0.37 7.37
CA ASN A 29 -7.11 0.47 7.21
C ASN A 29 -8.35 -0.38 6.92
N VAL A 30 -8.26 -1.41 6.08
CA VAL A 30 -9.37 -2.35 5.83
C VAL A 30 -9.74 -3.10 7.11
N CYS A 31 -8.75 -3.58 7.88
CA CYS A 31 -9.00 -4.23 9.17
C CYS A 31 -9.68 -3.26 10.15
N ASP A 32 -9.20 -2.02 10.25
CA ASP A 32 -9.80 -0.99 11.11
C ASP A 32 -11.24 -0.68 10.71
N ARG A 33 -11.53 -0.55 9.41
CA ARG A 33 -12.90 -0.33 8.91
C ARG A 33 -13.79 -1.55 9.12
N PHE A 34 -13.31 -2.76 8.87
CA PHE A 34 -14.04 -4.01 9.12
C PHE A 34 -14.42 -4.13 10.60
N MET A 35 -13.46 -3.90 11.50
CA MET A 35 -13.70 -3.92 12.95
C MET A 35 -14.64 -2.80 13.41
N SER A 36 -14.48 -1.60 12.85
CA SER A 36 -15.32 -0.45 13.20
C SER A 36 -16.75 -0.64 12.72
N TYR A 37 -16.94 -1.11 11.49
CA TYR A 37 -18.24 -1.45 10.94
C TYR A 37 -18.91 -2.52 11.79
N ALA A 38 -18.16 -3.58 12.12
CA ALA A 38 -18.69 -4.69 12.90
C ALA A 38 -19.12 -4.27 14.32
N MET A 39 -18.71 -3.11 14.85
CA MET A 39 -19.20 -2.57 16.12
C MET A 39 -20.65 -2.05 16.05
N TYR A 40 -21.15 -1.74 14.86
CA TYR A 40 -22.48 -1.17 14.64
C TYR A 40 -23.51 -2.20 14.15
N LEU A 41 -23.15 -3.47 14.09
CA LEU A 41 -24.08 -4.57 13.79
C LEU A 41 -25.24 -4.60 14.79
N LYS A 42 -26.46 -4.65 14.29
CA LYS A 42 -27.68 -4.83 15.09
C LYS A 42 -27.80 -6.29 15.56
N ALA A 43 -28.69 -6.51 16.53
CA ALA A 43 -29.04 -7.86 17.00
C ALA A 43 -29.29 -8.81 15.82
N ASP A 44 -28.66 -9.99 15.88
CA ASP A 44 -28.65 -11.02 14.84
C ASP A 44 -27.92 -10.70 13.52
N GLU A 45 -27.39 -9.49 13.32
CA GLU A 45 -26.55 -9.20 12.16
C GLU A 45 -25.17 -9.86 12.29
N THR A 46 -24.66 -10.33 11.14
CA THR A 46 -23.34 -10.96 11.03
C THR A 46 -22.57 -10.31 9.88
N LEU A 47 -21.33 -9.93 10.16
CA LEU A 47 -20.36 -9.54 9.13
C LEU A 47 -19.36 -10.68 8.95
N GLY A 48 -19.23 -11.21 7.73
CA GLY A 48 -18.34 -12.32 7.42
C GLY A 48 -17.34 -12.01 6.31
N LEU A 49 -16.14 -12.59 6.41
CA LEU A 49 -15.14 -12.66 5.35
C LEU A 49 -14.74 -14.13 5.16
N GLU A 50 -14.98 -14.70 3.98
CA GLU A 50 -14.66 -16.08 3.63
C GLU A 50 -13.66 -16.14 2.48
N VAL A 51 -12.66 -17.00 2.61
CA VAL A 51 -11.68 -17.35 1.58
C VAL A 51 -11.82 -18.84 1.29
N THR A 52 -12.09 -19.18 0.04
CA THR A 52 -12.27 -20.56 -0.43
C THR A 52 -11.06 -20.96 -1.27
N MET A 53 -10.34 -22.01 -0.86
CA MET A 53 -9.21 -22.57 -1.58
C MET A 53 -9.64 -23.91 -2.20
N GLU A 54 -9.95 -23.91 -3.49
CA GLU A 54 -10.33 -25.10 -4.26
C GLU A 54 -9.21 -25.46 -5.26
N ASP A 55 -9.09 -26.74 -5.60
CA ASP A 55 -8.16 -27.17 -6.65
C ASP A 55 -8.67 -26.70 -8.02
N GLU A 56 -7.77 -26.15 -8.84
CA GLU A 56 -8.01 -25.72 -10.23
C GLU A 56 -8.86 -24.45 -10.45
N GLU A 57 -9.39 -23.80 -9.41
CA GLU A 57 -10.06 -22.48 -9.52
C GLU A 57 -9.34 -21.38 -8.73
N SER A 58 -9.36 -20.15 -9.24
CA SER A 58 -8.90 -18.94 -8.53
C SER A 58 -9.60 -18.83 -7.17
N CYS A 59 -8.86 -18.59 -6.09
CA CYS A 59 -9.42 -18.50 -4.73
C CYS A 59 -10.64 -17.57 -4.69
N LYS A 60 -11.76 -18.07 -4.16
CA LYS A 60 -13.02 -17.31 -4.12
C LYS A 60 -13.19 -16.62 -2.77
N ASN A 61 -13.41 -15.31 -2.82
CA ASN A 61 -13.56 -14.46 -1.64
C ASN A 61 -15.00 -13.98 -1.52
N TYR A 62 -15.54 -14.05 -0.32
CA TYR A 62 -16.91 -13.66 -0.06
C TYR A 62 -16.98 -12.78 1.17
N ILE A 63 -17.69 -11.67 1.05
CA ILE A 63 -18.07 -10.82 2.17
C ILE A 63 -19.58 -10.80 2.21
N TYR A 64 -20.14 -11.06 3.38
CA TYR A 64 -21.58 -11.09 3.56
C TYR A 64 -21.97 -10.32 4.79
N LEU A 65 -23.08 -9.60 4.62
CA LEU A 65 -23.74 -8.79 5.61
C LEU A 65 -25.14 -9.37 5.77
N ASP A 66 -25.40 -9.95 6.95
CA ASP A 66 -26.60 -10.74 7.22
C ASP A 66 -26.57 -12.11 6.52
N SER A 67 -27.02 -13.17 7.20
CA SER A 67 -27.11 -14.50 6.58
C SER A 67 -28.17 -14.56 5.48
N ASP A 68 -29.03 -13.54 5.41
CA ASP A 68 -30.27 -13.52 4.64
C ASP A 68 -30.62 -12.16 3.98
N LYS A 69 -29.70 -11.17 3.92
CA LYS A 69 -29.97 -9.86 3.27
C LYS A 69 -28.88 -9.41 2.29
N GLU A 70 -29.27 -8.60 1.32
CA GLU A 70 -28.38 -7.96 0.35
C GLU A 70 -27.33 -7.09 1.08
N THR A 71 -26.05 -7.34 0.82
CA THR A 71 -24.98 -6.44 1.25
C THR A 71 -24.94 -5.24 0.29
N PRO A 72 -25.13 -3.99 0.75
CA PRO A 72 -25.05 -2.84 -0.14
C PRO A 72 -23.63 -2.72 -0.70
N ILE A 73 -23.50 -2.59 -2.03
CA ILE A 73 -22.21 -2.41 -2.72
C ILE A 73 -21.41 -1.24 -2.10
N GLU A 74 -22.11 -0.18 -1.69
CA GLU A 74 -21.54 1.00 -1.05
C GLU A 74 -20.83 0.68 0.27
N GLU A 75 -21.37 -0.25 1.07
CA GLU A 75 -20.75 -0.65 2.34
C GLU A 75 -19.51 -1.51 2.12
N PHE A 76 -19.53 -2.38 1.09
CA PHE A 76 -18.35 -3.12 0.67
C PHE A 76 -17.24 -2.18 0.23
N ASP A 77 -17.54 -1.27 -0.70
CA ASP A 77 -16.58 -0.30 -1.23
C ASP A 77 -16.08 0.64 -0.13
N TRP A 78 -16.86 0.89 0.93
CA TRP A 78 -16.40 1.65 2.09
C TRP A 78 -15.41 0.86 2.97
N ILE A 79 -15.72 -0.40 3.30
CA ILE A 79 -14.84 -1.25 4.14
C ILE A 79 -13.52 -1.51 3.42
N PHE A 80 -13.56 -1.77 2.11
CA PHE A 80 -12.41 -2.17 1.30
C PHE A 80 -11.76 -1.02 0.53
N SER A 81 -12.42 0.12 0.36
CA SER A 81 -11.80 1.34 -0.18
C SER A 81 -11.13 1.13 -1.54
N ASP A 82 -9.85 1.50 -1.62
CA ASP A 82 -8.97 1.34 -2.76
C ASP A 82 -8.28 -0.05 -2.77
N TYR A 83 -8.54 -0.91 -1.77
CA TYR A 83 -8.03 -2.27 -1.73
C TYR A 83 -8.87 -3.20 -2.62
N ALA A 84 -10.20 -3.09 -2.58
CA ALA A 84 -11.09 -3.87 -3.43
C ALA A 84 -12.41 -3.14 -3.73
N LYS A 85 -12.90 -3.27 -4.96
CA LYS A 85 -14.18 -2.72 -5.41
C LYS A 85 -15.06 -3.78 -6.05
N VAL A 86 -16.37 -3.67 -5.86
CA VAL A 86 -17.33 -4.52 -6.57
C VAL A 86 -17.49 -4.05 -8.02
N VAL A 87 -17.42 -4.97 -8.97
CA VAL A 87 -17.77 -4.74 -10.38
C VAL A 87 -19.26 -5.06 -10.57
N PRO A 88 -20.13 -4.06 -10.79
CA PRO A 88 -21.58 -4.25 -10.82
C PRO A 88 -22.06 -5.20 -11.93
N GLU A 89 -21.37 -5.23 -13.07
CA GLU A 89 -21.76 -6.01 -14.26
C GLU A 89 -21.51 -7.53 -14.14
N LYS A 90 -20.77 -7.97 -13.12
CA LYS A 90 -20.45 -9.40 -12.87
C LYS A 90 -21.12 -9.96 -11.61
N HIS A 91 -22.15 -9.28 -11.10
CA HIS A 91 -22.90 -9.65 -9.90
C HIS A 91 -23.57 -11.02 -10.03
N ILE A 92 -22.85 -12.10 -9.71
CA ILE A 92 -23.37 -13.46 -9.74
C ILE A 92 -23.71 -13.90 -8.31
N ILE A 93 -25.00 -14.05 -8.05
CA ILE A 93 -25.55 -14.65 -6.83
C ILE A 93 -25.31 -16.17 -6.90
N SER A 94 -24.40 -16.71 -6.09
CA SER A 94 -24.18 -18.16 -5.99
C SER A 94 -24.97 -18.77 -4.82
N ASP A 95 -25.90 -19.68 -5.10
CA ASP A 95 -26.65 -20.43 -4.08
C ASP A 95 -25.78 -21.54 -3.47
N LYS A 96 -25.17 -21.31 -2.30
CA LYS A 96 -24.30 -22.27 -1.58
C LYS A 96 -25.06 -23.33 -0.75
N SER A 97 -26.26 -23.75 -1.15
CA SER A 97 -26.98 -24.84 -0.47
C SER A 97 -26.32 -26.23 -0.55
N GLN A 98 -25.10 -26.34 -1.11
CA GLN A 98 -24.29 -27.57 -1.20
C GLN A 98 -23.18 -27.73 -0.13
N TYR A 99 -22.90 -26.71 0.70
CA TYR A 99 -21.77 -26.76 1.66
C TYR A 99 -22.11 -27.44 3.01
N ASP A 100 -23.30 -28.02 3.13
CA ASP A 100 -23.97 -28.51 4.36
C ASP A 100 -23.31 -29.74 5.04
N ASN A 101 -22.22 -30.29 4.49
CA ASN A 101 -21.58 -31.53 4.96
C ASN A 101 -20.08 -31.41 5.30
N ARG A 102 -19.58 -30.19 5.56
CA ARG A 102 -18.16 -29.95 5.86
C ARG A 102 -17.85 -30.04 7.36
N VAL A 103 -16.66 -30.51 7.70
CA VAL A 103 -16.16 -30.52 9.09
C VAL A 103 -15.62 -29.13 9.44
N ASN A 104 -16.15 -28.53 10.50
CA ASN A 104 -15.80 -27.19 10.94
C ASN A 104 -14.84 -27.22 12.14
N TYR A 105 -13.79 -26.40 12.08
CA TYR A 105 -12.83 -26.21 13.14
C TYR A 105 -12.78 -24.73 13.54
N LYS A 106 -13.06 -24.45 14.80
CA LYS A 106 -12.97 -23.11 15.38
C LYS A 106 -11.60 -22.87 16.00
N LEU A 107 -11.07 -21.68 15.77
CA LEU A 107 -9.88 -21.19 16.46
C LEU A 107 -10.27 -20.69 17.86
N GLU A 108 -9.64 -21.24 18.91
CA GLU A 108 -9.79 -20.76 20.27
C GLU A 108 -8.46 -20.26 20.83
N THR A 109 -8.50 -19.06 21.41
CA THR A 109 -7.36 -18.39 22.02
C THR A 109 -7.07 -18.95 23.42
N LEU A 110 -5.80 -19.21 23.73
CA LEU A 110 -5.33 -19.51 25.08
C LEU A 110 -5.00 -18.19 25.81
N LYS A 111 -5.47 -18.00 27.06
CA LYS A 111 -5.33 -16.72 27.81
C LYS A 111 -3.89 -16.19 27.83
N TYR A 112 -3.73 -14.91 27.47
CA TYR A 112 -2.49 -14.26 27.04
C TYR A 112 -1.59 -13.66 28.13
N SER A 113 -0.33 -13.46 27.70
CA SER A 113 0.68 -12.53 28.22
C SER A 113 0.62 -11.17 27.48
N ASN A 114 0.87 -10.07 28.20
CA ASN A 114 0.56 -8.66 27.83
C ASN A 114 1.50 -7.95 26.81
N ASP A 115 2.27 -8.63 25.97
CA ASP A 115 3.26 -7.96 25.10
C ASP A 115 2.70 -7.61 23.72
N ALA A 116 2.25 -6.36 23.53
CA ALA A 116 1.66 -5.84 22.29
C ALA A 116 2.70 -5.54 21.18
N GLU A 117 3.96 -5.25 21.55
CA GLU A 117 5.03 -4.91 20.60
C GLU A 117 5.53 -6.17 19.87
N ARG A 118 5.72 -7.27 20.60
CA ARG A 118 6.05 -8.58 20.00
C ARG A 118 4.98 -9.07 19.03
N ARG A 119 3.70 -8.84 19.32
CA ARG A 119 2.56 -9.24 18.45
C ARG A 119 2.56 -8.51 17.11
N LYS A 120 2.72 -7.18 17.12
CA LYS A 120 2.80 -6.37 15.89
C LYS A 120 3.97 -6.81 15.00
N GLN A 121 5.11 -7.10 15.61
CA GLN A 121 6.31 -7.55 14.88
C GLN A 121 6.14 -8.96 14.30
N ALA A 122 5.52 -9.88 15.04
CA ALA A 122 5.20 -11.21 14.54
C ALA A 122 4.26 -11.17 13.32
N ILE A 123 3.18 -10.36 13.37
CA ILE A 123 2.21 -10.24 12.27
C ILE A 123 2.84 -9.65 11.00
N TYR A 124 3.75 -8.69 11.16
CA TYR A 124 4.51 -8.14 10.04
C TYR A 124 5.37 -9.22 9.35
N GLU A 125 5.94 -10.14 10.14
CA GLU A 125 6.81 -11.21 9.66
C GLU A 125 6.07 -12.50 9.21
N ILE A 126 4.77 -12.66 9.52
CA ILE A 126 3.98 -13.87 9.18
C ILE A 126 4.07 -14.28 7.71
N CYS A 127 4.00 -13.35 6.75
CA CYS A 127 4.08 -13.68 5.31
C CYS A 127 5.45 -14.21 4.88
N LYS A 128 6.50 -13.92 5.66
CA LYS A 128 7.88 -14.35 5.40
C LYS A 128 8.20 -15.68 6.10
N ASN A 129 7.23 -16.24 6.82
CA ASN A 129 7.38 -17.46 7.57
C ASN A 129 7.06 -18.68 6.67
N GLU A 130 7.97 -19.65 6.62
CA GLU A 130 7.81 -20.92 5.90
C GLU A 130 6.50 -21.64 6.30
N TYR A 131 6.07 -21.49 7.56
CA TYR A 131 4.82 -22.05 8.05
C TYR A 131 3.58 -21.43 7.42
N PHE A 132 3.62 -20.14 7.05
CA PHE A 132 2.48 -19.47 6.40
C PHE A 132 2.26 -19.99 4.99
N GLN A 133 3.33 -20.12 4.21
CA GLN A 133 3.26 -20.70 2.87
C GLN A 133 2.79 -22.17 2.93
N THR A 134 3.37 -22.94 3.87
CA THR A 134 2.97 -24.34 4.11
C THR A 134 1.49 -24.44 4.52
N MET A 135 0.98 -23.50 5.32
CA MET A 135 -0.43 -23.46 5.73
C MET A 135 -1.34 -23.30 4.52
N CYS A 136 -1.07 -22.30 3.66
CA CYS A 136 -1.89 -22.05 2.48
C CYS A 136 -1.89 -23.24 1.51
N GLU A 137 -0.74 -23.89 1.31
CA GLU A 137 -0.64 -25.10 0.48
C GLU A 137 -1.44 -26.27 1.04
N GLU A 138 -1.27 -26.58 2.34
CA GLU A 138 -1.98 -27.71 2.95
C GLU A 138 -3.49 -27.46 3.08
N ILE A 139 -3.93 -26.20 3.24
CA ILE A 139 -5.36 -25.85 3.21
C ILE A 139 -5.91 -26.04 1.80
N ARG A 140 -5.17 -25.64 0.75
CA ARG A 140 -5.57 -25.82 -0.65
C ARG A 140 -5.69 -27.30 -1.02
N ASP A 141 -4.68 -28.11 -0.68
CA ASP A 141 -4.70 -29.56 -0.92
C ASP A 141 -5.86 -30.26 -0.20
N ALA A 142 -6.27 -29.72 0.95
CA ALA A 142 -7.42 -30.19 1.71
C ALA A 142 -8.76 -29.56 1.26
N GLN A 143 -8.73 -28.74 0.20
CA GLN A 143 -9.85 -27.98 -0.37
C GLN A 143 -10.60 -27.17 0.70
N GLY A 144 -9.86 -26.48 1.56
CA GLY A 144 -10.36 -25.82 2.77
C GLY A 144 -10.91 -24.41 2.54
N ASN A 145 -11.81 -24.01 3.44
CA ASN A 145 -12.35 -22.65 3.50
C ASN A 145 -11.96 -22.02 4.84
N ILE A 146 -11.57 -20.75 4.82
CA ILE A 146 -11.29 -19.96 6.03
C ILE A 146 -12.36 -18.88 6.13
N ARG A 147 -13.06 -18.82 7.27
CA ARG A 147 -14.16 -17.88 7.53
C ARG A 147 -13.87 -17.08 8.79
N ILE A 148 -13.90 -15.76 8.66
CA ILE A 148 -13.97 -14.83 9.79
C ILE A 148 -15.41 -14.35 9.90
N MET A 149 -15.97 -14.38 11.10
CA MET A 149 -17.32 -13.88 11.36
C MET A 149 -17.32 -13.01 12.60
N MET A 150 -18.04 -11.90 12.52
CA MET A 150 -18.42 -11.06 13.65
C MET A 150 -19.92 -11.04 13.79
N LYS A 151 -20.42 -11.46 14.95
CA LYS A 151 -21.86 -11.49 15.24
C LYS A 151 -22.17 -10.57 16.43
N ALA A 152 -23.25 -9.79 16.31
CA ALA A 152 -23.80 -9.05 17.43
C ALA A 152 -24.45 -10.01 18.43
N CYS A 153 -24.12 -9.88 19.73
CA CYS A 153 -24.78 -10.64 20.78
C CYS A 153 -25.90 -9.81 21.42
N ASP A 154 -27.04 -10.45 21.72
CA ASP A 154 -28.12 -9.79 22.44
C ASP A 154 -27.73 -9.42 23.88
N GLY A 155 -27.97 -8.17 24.25
CA GLY A 155 -27.65 -7.60 25.57
C GLY A 155 -26.28 -6.91 25.61
N ASN A 156 -25.92 -6.30 26.76
CA ASN A 156 -24.70 -5.50 27.00
C ASN A 156 -23.34 -6.22 26.75
N ASN A 157 -23.30 -7.34 26.04
CA ASN A 157 -22.09 -8.05 25.66
C ASN A 157 -21.52 -7.53 24.34
N GLN A 158 -20.19 -7.42 24.31
CA GLN A 158 -19.40 -7.00 23.15
C GLN A 158 -19.56 -8.02 22.00
N ASN A 159 -19.58 -7.53 20.76
CA ASN A 159 -19.67 -8.37 19.55
C ASN A 159 -18.62 -9.48 19.56
N VAL A 160 -19.03 -10.67 19.13
CA VAL A 160 -18.24 -11.90 19.20
C VAL A 160 -17.60 -12.18 17.84
N GLY A 161 -16.27 -12.19 17.81
CA GLY A 161 -15.48 -12.64 16.66
C GLY A 161 -15.22 -14.16 16.69
N SER A 162 -15.23 -14.81 15.54
CA SER A 162 -14.89 -16.22 15.36
C SER A 162 -14.12 -16.45 14.06
N VAL A 163 -13.07 -17.28 14.12
CA VAL A 163 -12.36 -17.79 12.95
C VAL A 163 -12.68 -19.28 12.81
N ILE A 164 -13.19 -19.68 11.65
CA ILE A 164 -13.64 -21.05 11.34
C ILE A 164 -12.91 -21.55 10.09
N PHE A 165 -12.33 -22.72 10.19
CA PHE A 165 -11.78 -23.48 9.07
C PHE A 165 -12.72 -24.63 8.73
N SER A 166 -13.16 -24.73 7.49
CA SER A 166 -14.11 -25.75 7.04
C SER A 166 -13.48 -26.62 5.98
N PHE A 167 -13.59 -27.95 6.11
CA PHE A 167 -12.99 -28.91 5.18
C PHE A 167 -13.98 -30.00 4.77
N PRO A 168 -13.83 -30.61 3.59
CA PRO A 168 -14.69 -31.73 3.18
C PRO A 168 -14.60 -32.94 4.10
N GLN A 169 -13.45 -33.13 4.77
CA GLN A 169 -13.17 -34.26 5.67
C GLN A 169 -12.32 -33.81 6.86
N LYS A 170 -12.13 -34.69 7.85
CA LYS A 170 -11.29 -34.41 9.02
C LYS A 170 -9.83 -34.19 8.61
N ILE A 171 -9.25 -33.09 9.07
CA ILE A 171 -7.88 -32.71 8.72
C ILE A 171 -6.83 -33.45 9.56
N SER A 172 -5.63 -33.58 8.99
CA SER A 172 -4.49 -34.22 9.62
C SER A 172 -3.97 -33.44 10.84
N LYS A 173 -3.25 -34.12 11.75
CA LYS A 173 -2.54 -33.44 12.85
C LYS A 173 -1.49 -32.45 12.34
N LYS A 174 -0.89 -32.73 11.18
CA LYS A 174 0.07 -31.85 10.51
C LYS A 174 -0.59 -30.51 10.18
N LEU A 175 -1.72 -30.53 9.46
CA LEU A 175 -2.45 -29.32 9.09
C LEU A 175 -2.93 -28.54 10.33
N LYS A 176 -3.45 -29.23 11.36
CA LYS A 176 -3.79 -28.56 12.64
C LYS A 176 -2.60 -27.83 13.25
N THR A 177 -1.42 -28.47 13.24
CA THR A 177 -0.19 -27.91 13.82
C THR A 177 0.28 -26.68 13.05
N VAL A 178 0.30 -26.76 11.72
CA VAL A 178 0.72 -25.65 10.84
C VAL A 178 -0.21 -24.45 11.01
N ILE A 179 -1.54 -24.67 11.10
CA ILE A 179 -2.50 -23.60 11.39
C ILE A 179 -2.18 -22.96 12.77
N THR A 180 -1.97 -23.75 13.83
CA THR A 180 -1.64 -23.19 15.16
C THR A 180 -0.25 -22.55 15.25
N MET A 181 0.65 -22.83 14.31
CA MET A 181 1.96 -22.15 14.21
C MET A 181 1.84 -20.76 13.59
N VAL A 182 0.91 -20.59 12.64
CA VAL A 182 0.58 -19.29 12.04
C VAL A 182 -0.27 -18.47 13.00
N PHE A 183 -1.30 -19.09 13.57
CA PHE A 183 -2.16 -18.52 14.60
C PHE A 183 -1.60 -18.87 15.98
N GLN A 184 -0.52 -18.20 16.38
CA GLN A 184 0.14 -18.46 17.67
C GLN A 184 -0.83 -18.33 18.85
N ASP A 185 -0.53 -19.06 19.94
CA ASP A 185 -1.33 -19.08 21.18
C ASP A 185 -2.81 -19.45 20.97
N SER A 186 -3.08 -20.25 19.94
CA SER A 186 -4.42 -20.75 19.63
C SER A 186 -4.46 -22.27 19.51
N ILE A 187 -5.67 -22.82 19.62
CA ILE A 187 -5.97 -24.22 19.38
C ILE A 187 -7.14 -24.36 18.40
N LEU A 188 -7.09 -25.38 17.55
CA LEU A 188 -8.20 -25.74 16.67
C LEU A 188 -9.14 -26.74 17.37
N LYS A 189 -10.39 -26.35 17.63
CA LYS A 189 -11.43 -27.25 18.14
C LYS A 189 -12.44 -27.58 17.05
N GLU A 190 -12.77 -28.86 16.91
CA GLU A 190 -13.87 -29.30 16.04
C GLU A 190 -15.20 -28.82 16.66
N ILE A 191 -16.07 -28.21 15.85
CA ILE A 191 -17.37 -27.68 16.27
C ILE A 191 -18.50 -28.20 15.39
N ASP A 192 -19.68 -28.36 15.98
CA ASP A 192 -20.94 -28.52 15.25
C ASP A 192 -21.48 -27.12 14.88
N GLU A 193 -22.25 -26.99 13.79
CA GLU A 193 -22.64 -25.68 13.22
C GLU A 193 -23.37 -24.74 14.20
N ASP A 194 -23.96 -25.28 15.27
CA ASP A 194 -24.81 -24.55 16.23
C ASP A 194 -24.07 -23.86 17.40
N THR A 195 -22.73 -23.98 17.51
CA THR A 195 -21.97 -23.52 18.69
C THR A 195 -21.05 -22.31 18.43
N ILE A 196 -21.61 -21.21 17.92
CA ILE A 196 -20.88 -19.93 17.71
C ILE A 196 -21.02 -18.99 18.93
N THR A 197 -20.82 -19.49 20.15
CA THR A 197 -21.16 -18.74 21.39
C THR A 197 -19.99 -18.30 22.27
N SER A 198 -18.74 -18.66 21.95
CA SER A 198 -17.53 -18.20 22.67
C SER A 198 -16.68 -17.27 21.80
N GLY A 199 -16.46 -16.02 22.20
CA GLY A 199 -15.82 -15.01 21.35
C GLY A 199 -14.31 -14.86 21.52
N ILE A 200 -13.65 -14.59 20.39
CA ILE A 200 -12.29 -14.07 20.31
C ILE A 200 -12.30 -12.60 20.73
N GLY A 201 -11.29 -12.15 21.47
CA GLY A 201 -11.15 -10.76 21.90
C GLY A 201 -10.90 -9.79 20.73
N LYS A 202 -11.15 -8.50 20.95
CA LYS A 202 -11.07 -7.47 19.89
C LYS A 202 -9.67 -7.29 19.31
N GLU A 203 -8.63 -7.44 20.12
CA GLU A 203 -7.25 -7.29 19.65
C GLU A 203 -6.82 -8.49 18.80
N GLU A 204 -7.14 -9.70 19.27
CA GLU A 204 -6.86 -10.94 18.55
C GLU A 204 -7.59 -11.02 17.21
N MET A 205 -8.83 -10.50 17.17
CA MET A 205 -9.63 -10.49 15.95
C MET A 205 -9.01 -9.60 14.87
N ARG A 206 -8.44 -8.44 15.24
CA ARG A 206 -7.70 -7.58 14.31
C ARG A 206 -6.54 -8.32 13.66
N ASP A 207 -5.77 -9.02 14.48
CA ASP A 207 -4.59 -9.77 14.04
C ASP A 207 -4.98 -10.88 13.06
N TYR A 208 -6.07 -11.60 13.34
CA TYR A 208 -6.56 -12.68 12.48
C TYR A 208 -7.17 -12.18 11.16
N ILE A 209 -7.84 -11.02 11.16
CA ILE A 209 -8.30 -10.37 9.92
C ILE A 209 -7.11 -10.02 9.02
N ILE A 210 -6.04 -9.46 9.59
CA ILE A 210 -4.82 -9.15 8.83
C ILE A 210 -4.20 -10.41 8.24
N VAL A 211 -4.11 -11.51 9.01
CA VAL A 211 -3.63 -12.79 8.50
C VAL A 211 -4.49 -13.29 7.33
N LEU A 212 -5.81 -13.16 7.41
CA LEU A 212 -6.69 -13.58 6.32
C LEU A 212 -6.52 -12.70 5.07
N LEU A 213 -6.40 -11.39 5.22
CA LEU A 213 -6.12 -10.47 4.11
C LEU A 213 -4.76 -10.76 3.45
N LYS A 214 -3.76 -11.22 4.23
CA LYS A 214 -2.46 -11.71 3.71
C LYS A 214 -2.60 -13.00 2.91
N VAL A 215 -3.44 -13.91 3.38
CA VAL A 215 -3.75 -15.15 2.64
C VAL A 215 -4.36 -14.79 1.29
N LEU A 216 -5.29 -13.83 1.26
CA LEU A 216 -5.88 -13.33 0.01
C LEU A 216 -4.83 -12.79 -0.97
N GLU A 217 -3.96 -11.91 -0.50
CA GLU A 217 -2.88 -11.34 -1.33
C GLU A 217 -1.96 -12.43 -1.89
N SER A 218 -1.53 -13.38 -1.06
CA SER A 218 -0.66 -14.46 -1.48
C SER A 218 -1.29 -15.35 -2.56
N GLU A 219 -2.60 -15.57 -2.51
CA GLU A 219 -3.31 -16.36 -3.49
C GLU A 219 -3.55 -15.59 -4.80
N GLN A 220 -3.81 -14.27 -4.72
CA GLN A 220 -3.94 -13.40 -5.89
C GLN A 220 -2.64 -13.29 -6.69
N ASN A 221 -1.51 -13.15 -6.00
CA ASN A 221 -0.19 -13.10 -6.64
C ASN A 221 0.08 -14.41 -7.41
N LYS A 222 -0.30 -15.57 -6.87
CA LYS A 222 -0.18 -16.87 -7.56
C LYS A 222 -1.07 -16.98 -8.79
N ASP A 223 -2.30 -16.47 -8.73
CA ASP A 223 -3.21 -16.45 -9.87
C ASP A 223 -2.66 -15.54 -10.98
N SER A 224 -2.26 -14.31 -10.65
CA SER A 224 -1.68 -13.35 -11.61
C SER A 224 -0.47 -13.91 -12.39
N ASP A 225 0.36 -14.72 -11.71
CA ASP A 225 1.55 -15.39 -12.24
C ASP A 225 1.23 -16.71 -12.97
N SER A 226 -0.03 -17.15 -13.12
CA SER A 226 -0.37 -18.36 -13.89
C SER A 226 -0.27 -18.13 -15.40
N ILE A 227 0.26 -19.12 -16.15
CA ILE A 227 0.24 -19.08 -17.63
C ILE A 227 -1.18 -19.12 -18.22
N ASP A 228 -2.19 -19.52 -17.42
CA ASP A 228 -3.60 -19.47 -17.82
C ASP A 228 -4.01 -18.02 -18.18
N ASN A 229 -3.34 -17.04 -17.59
CA ASN A 229 -3.57 -15.62 -17.83
C ASN A 229 -2.82 -15.05 -19.05
N LEU A 230 -2.17 -15.88 -19.87
CA LEU A 230 -1.44 -15.43 -21.08
C LEU A 230 -2.23 -15.58 -22.39
N ASN A 231 -3.52 -15.96 -22.36
CA ASN A 231 -4.35 -16.11 -23.57
C ASN A 231 -3.64 -16.85 -24.73
N LEU A 232 -2.88 -17.90 -24.38
CA LEU A 232 -2.08 -18.67 -25.33
C LEU A 232 -2.98 -19.55 -26.20
N GLY A 233 -2.61 -19.74 -27.46
CA GLY A 233 -3.23 -20.72 -28.33
C GLY A 233 -3.11 -22.12 -27.77
N VAL A 234 -4.12 -22.95 -28.05
CA VAL A 234 -4.30 -24.31 -27.49
C VAL A 234 -3.04 -25.19 -27.61
N ARG A 235 -2.24 -25.01 -28.67
CA ARG A 235 -0.99 -25.77 -28.86
C ARG A 235 0.12 -25.30 -27.93
N SER A 236 0.36 -23.99 -27.85
CA SER A 236 1.40 -23.38 -27.00
C SER A 236 1.11 -23.63 -25.53
N TYR A 237 -0.14 -23.45 -25.12
CA TYR A 237 -0.64 -23.78 -23.78
C TYR A 237 -0.38 -25.23 -23.36
N ASN A 238 -0.83 -26.19 -24.19
CA ASN A 238 -0.71 -27.61 -23.84
C ASN A 238 0.75 -28.10 -23.83
N VAL A 239 1.62 -27.48 -24.65
CA VAL A 239 3.05 -27.81 -24.66
C VAL A 239 3.73 -27.32 -23.37
N LEU A 240 3.42 -26.11 -22.91
CA LEU A 240 3.93 -25.58 -21.63
C LEU A 240 3.44 -26.38 -20.43
N LYS A 241 2.13 -26.68 -20.34
CA LYS A 241 1.58 -27.53 -19.26
C LYS A 241 2.21 -28.93 -19.26
N LYS A 242 2.42 -29.53 -20.44
CA LYS A 242 3.08 -30.85 -20.55
C LYS A 242 4.56 -30.81 -20.16
N ALA A 243 5.22 -29.67 -20.34
CA ALA A 243 6.58 -29.40 -19.88
C ALA A 243 6.65 -28.99 -18.40
N LYS A 244 5.51 -28.96 -17.69
CA LYS A 244 5.37 -28.51 -16.29
C LYS A 244 5.72 -27.03 -16.06
N ILE A 245 5.58 -26.20 -17.09
CA ILE A 245 5.73 -24.75 -16.98
C ILE A 245 4.33 -24.19 -16.75
N ASN A 246 4.01 -23.89 -15.48
CA ASN A 246 2.68 -23.46 -15.07
C ASN A 246 2.62 -21.98 -14.68
N THR A 247 3.77 -21.33 -14.50
CA THR A 247 3.84 -19.91 -14.13
C THR A 247 4.57 -19.05 -15.15
N ILE A 248 4.18 -17.79 -15.21
CA ILE A 248 4.73 -16.74 -16.06
C ILE A 248 6.15 -16.43 -15.61
N SER A 249 6.41 -16.36 -14.31
CA SER A 249 7.76 -16.17 -13.76
C SER A 249 8.71 -17.28 -14.18
N THR A 250 8.27 -18.54 -14.20
CA THR A 250 9.08 -19.66 -14.71
C THR A 250 9.32 -19.48 -16.21
N LEU A 251 8.29 -19.10 -16.96
CA LEU A 251 8.38 -18.90 -18.41
C LEU A 251 9.31 -17.75 -18.80
N MET A 252 9.27 -16.63 -18.07
CA MET A 252 10.13 -15.45 -18.30
C MET A 252 11.59 -15.69 -17.93
N GLY A 253 11.85 -16.58 -16.99
CA GLY A 253 13.22 -16.96 -16.60
C GLY A 253 13.91 -17.95 -17.55
N MET A 254 13.21 -18.49 -18.54
CA MET A 254 13.78 -19.45 -19.50
C MET A 254 14.41 -18.77 -20.69
N ARG A 255 15.46 -19.39 -21.25
CA ARG A 255 16.12 -18.91 -22.47
C ARG A 255 15.41 -19.40 -23.73
N ASP A 256 15.61 -18.72 -24.86
CA ASP A 256 14.98 -19.11 -26.15
C ASP A 256 15.39 -20.53 -26.55
N GLU A 257 16.66 -20.86 -26.33
CA GLU A 257 17.23 -22.18 -26.56
C GLU A 257 16.58 -23.26 -25.67
N GLU A 258 16.21 -22.90 -24.44
CA GLU A 258 15.59 -23.81 -23.46
C GLU A 258 14.13 -24.05 -23.82
N LEU A 259 13.41 -23.01 -24.24
CA LEU A 259 12.04 -23.14 -24.75
C LEU A 259 11.99 -23.95 -26.04
N LEU A 260 12.91 -23.71 -26.98
CA LEU A 260 13.00 -24.46 -28.24
C LEU A 260 13.46 -25.91 -28.05
N SER A 261 14.04 -26.25 -26.89
CA SER A 261 14.36 -27.64 -26.53
C SER A 261 13.13 -28.45 -26.10
N ILE A 262 12.00 -27.79 -25.80
CA ILE A 262 10.77 -28.45 -25.37
C ILE A 262 10.13 -29.17 -26.57
N LYS A 263 9.82 -30.45 -26.36
CA LYS A 263 9.22 -31.29 -27.39
C LYS A 263 7.89 -30.70 -27.88
N ASN A 264 7.83 -30.41 -29.19
CA ASN A 264 6.70 -29.78 -29.89
C ASN A 264 6.52 -28.27 -29.67
N LEU A 265 7.51 -27.59 -29.09
CA LEU A 265 7.57 -26.11 -29.06
C LEU A 265 8.46 -25.64 -30.23
N GLY A 266 7.83 -25.07 -31.26
CA GLY A 266 8.54 -24.53 -32.43
C GLY A 266 8.62 -22.99 -32.39
N ARG A 267 9.32 -22.41 -33.37
CA ARG A 267 9.52 -20.95 -33.46
C ARG A 267 8.21 -20.15 -33.46
N LYS A 268 7.15 -20.67 -34.10
CA LYS A 268 5.84 -20.02 -34.12
C LYS A 268 5.18 -19.95 -32.75
N GLN A 269 5.32 -21.00 -31.93
CA GLN A 269 4.81 -21.02 -30.57
C GLN A 269 5.62 -20.11 -29.66
N LEU A 270 6.93 -20.03 -29.89
CA LEU A 270 7.82 -19.11 -29.18
C LEU A 270 7.49 -17.64 -29.48
N GLU A 271 7.26 -17.30 -30.75
CA GLU A 271 6.81 -15.96 -31.17
C GLU A 271 5.47 -15.60 -30.52
N GLU A 272 4.50 -16.53 -30.52
CA GLU A 272 3.21 -16.34 -29.84
C GLU A 272 3.36 -16.12 -28.33
N ILE A 273 4.24 -16.89 -27.66
CA ILE A 273 4.53 -16.71 -26.24
C ILE A 273 5.16 -15.33 -25.97
N LYS A 274 6.14 -14.91 -26.79
CA LYS A 274 6.77 -13.58 -26.71
C LYS A 274 5.74 -12.47 -26.91
N GLU A 275 4.91 -12.58 -27.93
CA GLU A 275 3.85 -11.61 -28.22
C GLU A 275 2.88 -11.50 -27.03
N LYS A 276 2.42 -12.63 -26.47
CA LYS A 276 1.50 -12.62 -25.33
C LYS A 276 2.11 -12.11 -24.03
N LEU A 277 3.41 -12.32 -23.81
CA LEU A 277 4.13 -11.74 -22.68
C LEU A 277 4.34 -10.23 -22.88
N SER A 278 4.75 -9.82 -24.08
CA SER A 278 4.87 -8.42 -24.48
C SER A 278 3.54 -7.67 -24.31
N ASP A 279 2.44 -8.25 -24.77
CA ASP A 279 1.09 -7.70 -24.63
C ASP A 279 0.69 -7.57 -23.15
N LYS A 280 0.98 -8.59 -22.33
CA LYS A 280 0.57 -8.62 -20.92
C LYS A 280 1.38 -7.66 -20.05
N PHE A 281 2.66 -7.46 -20.34
CA PHE A 281 3.56 -6.64 -19.54
C PHE A 281 3.92 -5.28 -20.19
N CYS A 282 3.45 -5.00 -21.41
CA CYS A 282 3.79 -3.80 -22.19
C CYS A 282 5.31 -3.59 -22.42
N ILE A 283 6.07 -4.66 -22.63
CA ILE A 283 7.54 -4.63 -22.81
C ILE A 283 7.90 -5.00 -24.25
N GLN A 284 8.77 -4.21 -24.92
CA GLN A 284 9.40 -4.63 -26.18
C GLN A 284 10.46 -5.71 -25.89
N LEU A 285 10.17 -6.96 -26.27
CA LEU A 285 11.12 -8.08 -26.13
C LEU A 285 12.09 -8.08 -27.32
N ASP A 286 13.38 -7.88 -27.07
CA ASP A 286 14.44 -8.09 -28.07
C ASP A 286 14.59 -9.60 -28.40
N ASP A 287 15.23 -9.89 -29.54
CA ASP A 287 15.29 -11.20 -30.24
C ASP A 287 15.82 -12.41 -29.43
N ASP A 288 16.16 -12.29 -28.15
CA ASP A 288 16.88 -13.31 -27.37
C ASP A 288 16.35 -13.41 -25.91
N PHE A 289 15.60 -14.46 -25.59
CA PHE A 289 15.28 -14.80 -24.19
C PHE A 289 16.57 -15.22 -23.48
N GLY A 290 16.96 -14.52 -22.40
CA GLY A 290 17.99 -15.02 -21.48
C GLY A 290 19.17 -14.13 -21.11
N LYS A 291 19.22 -12.87 -21.55
CA LYS A 291 20.19 -11.91 -20.99
C LYS A 291 19.54 -11.16 -19.83
N GLU A 292 19.92 -11.57 -18.61
CA GLU A 292 19.62 -10.93 -17.31
C GLU A 292 18.30 -10.13 -17.27
N TYR A 293 17.21 -10.85 -17.03
CA TYR A 293 15.95 -10.22 -16.61
C TYR A 293 16.11 -9.70 -15.18
N GLU A 294 16.40 -8.40 -15.06
CA GLU A 294 16.19 -7.64 -13.84
C GLU A 294 14.69 -7.34 -13.73
N LEU A 295 14.06 -7.86 -12.68
CA LEU A 295 12.62 -7.80 -12.46
C LEU A 295 12.17 -6.33 -12.27
N TYR A 296 11.74 -5.67 -13.35
CA TYR A 296 10.97 -4.44 -13.26
C TYR A 296 9.53 -4.81 -12.84
N LEU A 297 9.28 -4.80 -11.53
CA LEU A 297 7.93 -4.55 -11.04
C LEU A 297 7.64 -3.08 -11.32
N GLU A 298 7.19 -2.77 -12.53
CA GLU A 298 6.49 -1.52 -12.80
C GLU A 298 5.22 -1.55 -11.95
N SER A 299 5.22 -0.77 -10.87
CA SER A 299 4.00 -0.36 -10.21
C SER A 299 3.12 0.31 -11.26
N GLU A 300 1.95 -0.27 -11.48
CA GLU A 300 0.92 0.11 -12.42
C GLU A 300 0.84 1.62 -12.69
N ASN A 301 1.17 1.99 -13.93
CA ASN A 301 0.74 3.24 -14.53
C ASN A 301 -0.73 3.07 -14.95
N ILE A 302 -1.66 3.56 -14.13
CA ILE A 302 -2.95 4.00 -14.65
C ILE A 302 -2.71 5.32 -15.39
N VAL A 303 -2.42 5.22 -16.68
CA VAL A 303 -2.58 6.33 -17.63
C VAL A 303 -3.75 5.94 -18.53
N GLU A 304 -4.97 6.15 -18.03
CA GLU A 304 -6.09 6.40 -18.93
C GLU A 304 -5.80 7.70 -19.69
N ASP A 305 -6.07 7.71 -20.99
CA ASP A 305 -5.92 8.82 -21.94
C ASP A 305 -5.93 10.23 -21.30
N ILE A 306 -4.76 10.73 -20.92
CA ILE A 306 -4.54 12.16 -20.68
C ILE A 306 -3.93 12.71 -21.97
N PRO A 307 -4.58 13.69 -22.64
CA PRO A 307 -4.07 14.25 -23.87
C PRO A 307 -2.66 14.81 -23.62
N GLN A 308 -1.67 14.27 -24.34
CA GLN A 308 -0.27 14.70 -24.42
C GLN A 308 0.05 15.91 -23.51
N ILE A 309 0.31 15.65 -22.23
CA ILE A 309 0.84 16.71 -21.36
C ILE A 309 2.21 17.05 -21.92
N GLN A 310 2.31 18.29 -22.41
CA GLN A 310 3.55 18.93 -22.86
C GLN A 310 4.68 18.57 -21.91
N LYS A 311 5.80 18.09 -22.46
CA LYS A 311 7.06 17.81 -21.77
C LYS A 311 7.32 18.91 -20.73
N LEU A 312 6.97 18.64 -19.47
CA LEU A 312 7.00 19.65 -18.41
C LEU A 312 8.45 20.03 -18.15
N ASN A 313 8.75 21.32 -18.22
CA ASN A 313 10.08 21.84 -17.91
C ASN A 313 10.33 21.72 -16.40
N TYR A 314 11.20 20.79 -15.96
CA TYR A 314 11.48 20.58 -14.54
C TYR A 314 12.00 21.84 -13.83
N MET A 315 12.70 22.72 -14.56
CA MET A 315 13.11 24.02 -14.01
C MET A 315 11.94 24.96 -13.75
N GLU A 316 10.88 24.87 -14.54
CA GLU A 316 9.65 25.62 -14.31
C GLU A 316 8.90 25.06 -13.11
N GLN A 317 8.83 23.73 -12.95
CA GLN A 317 8.29 23.10 -11.74
C GLN A 317 9.03 23.55 -10.48
N LEU A 318 10.37 23.57 -10.50
CA LEU A 318 11.17 24.06 -9.39
C LEU A 318 10.86 25.53 -9.05
N GLN A 319 10.62 26.36 -10.07
CA GLN A 319 10.27 27.77 -9.89
C GLN A 319 8.86 27.93 -9.30
N ASN A 320 7.92 27.12 -9.76
CA ASN A 320 6.51 27.15 -9.38
C ASN A 320 6.22 26.55 -8.00
N LEU A 321 7.15 25.79 -7.41
CA LEU A 321 7.01 25.35 -6.02
C LEU A 321 6.74 26.54 -5.10
N ILE A 322 5.83 26.40 -4.13
CA ILE A 322 5.57 27.49 -3.19
C ILE A 322 6.77 27.59 -2.22
N GLY A 323 7.24 28.81 -1.95
CA GLY A 323 8.29 29.09 -0.96
C GLY A 323 9.67 28.47 -1.21
N ILE A 324 10.35 28.08 -0.13
CA ILE A 324 11.68 27.41 -0.08
C ILE A 324 12.78 28.15 -0.86
N LYS A 325 12.82 29.48 -0.73
CA LYS A 325 13.75 30.35 -1.48
C LYS A 325 15.21 29.92 -1.37
N SER A 326 15.65 29.56 -0.15
CA SER A 326 17.01 29.09 0.12
C SER A 326 17.36 27.84 -0.67
N ALA A 327 16.53 26.78 -0.61
CA ALA A 327 16.77 25.57 -1.37
C ALA A 327 16.71 25.80 -2.88
N LYS A 328 15.79 26.64 -3.38
CA LYS A 328 15.73 26.99 -4.81
C LYS A 328 16.99 27.69 -5.29
N GLU A 329 17.54 28.62 -4.51
CA GLU A 329 18.77 29.30 -4.86
C GLU A 329 19.96 28.34 -4.89
N GLN A 330 20.08 27.47 -3.88
CA GLN A 330 21.14 26.46 -3.85
C GLN A 330 21.00 25.45 -4.99
N ALA A 331 19.79 24.96 -5.27
CA ALA A 331 19.52 24.09 -6.40
C ALA A 331 19.94 24.74 -7.72
N ARG A 332 19.61 26.03 -7.94
CA ARG A 332 20.08 26.77 -9.14
C ARG A 332 21.60 26.81 -9.25
N ARG A 333 22.32 27.05 -8.15
CA ARG A 333 23.79 27.07 -8.14
C ARG A 333 24.37 25.70 -8.50
N ILE A 334 23.80 24.63 -7.93
CA ILE A 334 24.21 23.25 -8.18
C ILE A 334 23.94 22.86 -9.64
N LEU A 335 22.77 23.21 -10.17
CA LEU A 335 22.39 22.93 -11.55
C LEU A 335 23.25 23.72 -12.55
N ALA A 336 23.57 24.98 -12.24
CA ALA A 336 24.51 25.77 -13.04
C ALA A 336 25.91 25.13 -13.06
N PHE A 337 26.38 24.67 -11.90
CA PHE A 337 27.65 23.94 -11.79
C PHE A 337 27.62 22.63 -12.58
N ALA A 338 26.55 21.85 -12.49
CA ALA A 338 26.37 20.62 -13.26
C ALA A 338 26.38 20.89 -14.78
N LYS A 339 25.67 21.93 -15.23
CA LYS A 339 25.67 22.36 -16.64
C LYS A 339 27.05 22.80 -17.12
N MET A 340 27.78 23.58 -16.32
CA MET A 340 29.17 23.96 -16.62
C MET A 340 30.04 22.72 -16.81
N ARG A 341 29.95 21.74 -15.90
CA ARG A 341 30.70 20.49 -15.99
C ARG A 341 30.38 19.72 -17.27
N LYS A 342 29.10 19.60 -17.65
CA LYS A 342 28.69 18.91 -18.88
C LYS A 342 29.35 19.54 -20.12
N ILE A 343 29.29 20.87 -20.23
CA ILE A 343 29.88 21.62 -21.35
C ILE A 343 31.41 21.45 -21.40
N MET A 344 32.08 21.46 -20.24
CA MET A 344 33.54 21.27 -20.19
C MET A 344 33.93 19.83 -20.58
N GLN A 345 33.16 18.83 -20.16
CA GLN A 345 33.35 17.44 -20.56
C GLN A 345 33.18 17.25 -22.07
N GLU A 346 32.17 17.88 -22.68
CA GLU A 346 31.94 17.87 -24.13
C GLU A 346 33.08 18.53 -24.91
N LYS A 347 33.77 19.52 -24.31
CA LYS A 347 34.95 20.17 -24.88
C LYS A 347 36.25 19.39 -24.66
N GLY A 348 36.21 18.26 -23.94
CA GLY A 348 37.40 17.47 -23.60
C GLY A 348 38.31 18.14 -22.56
N GLU A 349 37.81 19.14 -21.82
CA GLU A 349 38.56 19.78 -20.73
C GLU A 349 38.56 18.85 -19.51
N GLN A 350 39.73 18.57 -18.94
CA GLN A 350 39.84 17.72 -17.75
C GLN A 350 39.44 18.51 -16.50
N LEU A 351 38.30 18.16 -15.92
CA LEU A 351 37.94 18.50 -14.55
C LEU A 351 38.17 17.28 -13.65
N ASP A 352 38.66 17.52 -12.43
CA ASP A 352 38.57 16.51 -11.39
C ASP A 352 37.09 16.12 -11.19
N PRO A 353 36.78 14.82 -11.01
CA PRO A 353 35.41 14.35 -10.83
C PRO A 353 34.85 14.86 -9.50
N ILE A 354 34.19 16.02 -9.52
CA ILE A 354 33.44 16.54 -8.38
C ILE A 354 32.08 15.84 -8.33
N THR A 355 31.80 15.15 -7.23
CA THR A 355 30.52 14.47 -6.98
C THR A 355 29.41 15.49 -6.76
N LEU A 356 28.22 15.20 -7.28
CA LEU A 356 27.03 16.05 -7.10
C LEU A 356 26.16 15.57 -5.92
N ASN A 357 26.73 14.80 -5.00
CA ASN A 357 26.01 14.30 -3.83
C ASN A 357 25.62 15.47 -2.91
N MET A 358 24.45 15.36 -2.29
CA MET A 358 23.84 16.48 -1.57
C MET A 358 23.30 16.06 -0.21
N GLU A 359 23.22 17.03 0.69
CA GLU A 359 22.58 16.96 1.99
C GLU A 359 21.35 17.87 1.98
N PHE A 360 20.18 17.33 2.32
CA PHE A 360 18.91 18.05 2.41
C PHE A 360 18.50 18.16 3.87
N ILE A 361 18.59 19.36 4.45
CA ILE A 361 18.25 19.60 5.86
C ILE A 361 16.99 20.45 6.00
N GLY A 362 16.05 20.01 6.85
CA GLY A 362 14.86 20.77 7.19
C GLY A 362 13.80 19.94 7.91
N ASN A 363 12.80 20.61 8.47
CA ASN A 363 11.69 19.97 9.20
C ASN A 363 10.81 19.09 8.30
N PRO A 364 9.91 18.24 8.84
CA PRO A 364 9.02 17.44 8.02
C PRO A 364 8.10 18.32 7.18
N GLY A 365 7.75 17.84 5.99
CA GLY A 365 6.81 18.53 5.11
C GLY A 365 7.34 19.82 4.45
N THR A 366 8.65 20.08 4.48
CA THR A 366 9.29 21.21 3.76
C THR A 366 9.63 20.89 2.30
N ALA A 367 8.99 19.88 1.70
CA ALA A 367 9.14 19.46 0.30
C ALA A 367 10.52 18.92 -0.15
N LYS A 368 11.33 18.39 0.79
CA LYS A 368 12.63 17.74 0.49
C LYS A 368 12.54 16.70 -0.64
N THR A 369 11.66 15.70 -0.49
CA THR A 369 11.47 14.61 -1.47
C THR A 369 10.96 15.16 -2.83
N THR A 370 10.07 16.15 -2.81
CA THR A 370 9.56 16.80 -4.02
C THR A 370 10.68 17.50 -4.79
N VAL A 371 11.53 18.27 -4.10
CA VAL A 371 12.67 18.94 -4.73
C VAL A 371 13.70 17.93 -5.24
N ALA A 372 13.94 16.84 -4.51
CA ALA A 372 14.84 15.78 -4.96
C ALA A 372 14.39 15.17 -6.29
N ARG A 373 13.09 14.89 -6.44
CA ARG A 373 12.50 14.36 -7.69
C ARG A 373 12.63 15.34 -8.85
N ILE A 374 12.33 16.62 -8.62
CA ILE A 374 12.49 17.65 -9.65
C ILE A 374 13.96 17.78 -10.06
N MET A 375 14.89 17.78 -9.11
CA MET A 375 16.32 17.84 -9.44
C MET A 375 16.79 16.62 -10.23
N ALA A 376 16.30 15.41 -9.94
CA ALA A 376 16.61 14.22 -10.74
C ALA A 376 16.17 14.43 -12.20
N GLY A 377 14.95 14.95 -12.41
CA GLY A 377 14.47 15.35 -13.74
C GLY A 377 15.39 16.36 -14.43
N VAL A 378 15.74 17.47 -13.77
CA VAL A 378 16.64 18.49 -14.38
C VAL A 378 18.02 17.93 -14.67
N LEU A 379 18.60 17.12 -13.78
CA LEU A 379 19.93 16.54 -13.97
C LEU A 379 19.95 15.53 -15.13
N SER A 380 18.86 14.80 -15.33
CA SER A 380 18.63 13.95 -16.49
C SER A 380 18.53 14.78 -17.78
N GLU A 381 17.77 15.89 -17.78
CA GLU A 381 17.67 16.81 -18.92
C GLU A 381 19.02 17.45 -19.32
N ILE A 382 19.87 17.76 -18.34
CA ILE A 382 21.24 18.26 -18.58
C ILE A 382 22.14 17.12 -19.11
N GLY A 383 21.74 15.86 -18.95
CA GLY A 383 22.51 14.68 -19.35
C GLY A 383 23.66 14.37 -18.38
N ILE A 384 23.49 14.69 -17.09
CA ILE A 384 24.42 14.34 -16.01
C ILE A 384 24.16 12.92 -15.52
N ILE A 385 22.90 12.55 -15.43
CA ILE A 385 22.41 11.20 -15.13
C ILE A 385 21.60 10.70 -16.32
N ASN A 386 21.47 9.37 -16.45
CA ASN A 386 20.90 8.74 -17.64
C ASN A 386 19.37 8.58 -17.56
N ASN A 387 18.81 8.58 -16.35
CA ASN A 387 17.38 8.49 -16.10
C ASN A 387 16.96 9.46 -14.99
N GLU A 388 15.67 9.79 -14.96
CA GLU A 388 15.07 10.65 -13.92
C GLU A 388 14.69 9.87 -12.65
N ASN A 389 15.14 8.61 -12.53
CA ASN A 389 14.75 7.73 -11.45
C ASN A 389 15.27 8.25 -10.10
N LEU A 390 14.37 8.31 -9.13
CA LEU A 390 14.65 8.65 -7.74
C LEU A 390 14.28 7.45 -6.88
N ILE A 391 15.29 6.72 -6.40
CA ILE A 391 15.08 5.60 -5.47
C ILE A 391 15.12 6.14 -4.04
N GLU A 392 13.97 6.13 -3.38
CA GLU A 392 13.83 6.52 -1.96
C GLU A 392 14.04 5.30 -1.05
N VAL A 393 14.91 5.43 -0.06
CA VAL A 393 15.24 4.38 0.92
C VAL A 393 15.32 4.94 2.33
N GLY A 394 14.95 4.12 3.32
CA GLY A 394 15.11 4.42 4.74
C GLY A 394 15.97 3.38 5.47
N ARG A 395 15.98 3.45 6.81
CA ARG A 395 16.74 2.51 7.67
C ARG A 395 16.43 1.05 7.37
N ALA A 396 15.14 0.71 7.20
CA ALA A 396 14.68 -0.67 7.02
C ALA A 396 15.18 -1.30 5.70
N ASP A 397 15.37 -0.47 4.68
CA ASP A 397 15.84 -0.89 3.36
C ASP A 397 17.35 -1.14 3.36
N LEU A 398 18.09 -0.41 4.18
CA LEU A 398 19.56 -0.43 4.21
C LEU A 398 20.14 -1.38 5.26
N ILE A 399 19.47 -1.58 6.40
CA ILE A 399 19.97 -2.42 7.50
C ILE A 399 19.27 -3.79 7.50
N ALA A 400 20.05 -4.86 7.65
CA ALA A 400 19.54 -6.21 7.83
C ALA A 400 19.50 -6.60 9.31
N GLN A 401 18.68 -7.60 9.65
CA GLN A 401 18.60 -8.13 11.02
C GLN A 401 19.78 -9.06 11.38
N TYR A 402 20.49 -9.60 10.37
CA TYR A 402 21.57 -10.56 10.55
C TYR A 402 22.92 -10.00 10.07
N VAL A 403 23.99 -10.35 10.78
CA VAL A 403 25.39 -9.97 10.46
C VAL A 403 25.75 -10.36 9.02
N GLY A 404 26.36 -9.42 8.29
CA GLY A 404 26.86 -9.63 6.93
C GLY A 404 25.84 -9.46 5.81
N GLN A 405 24.56 -9.18 6.13
CA GLN A 405 23.52 -8.92 5.13
C GLN A 405 23.26 -7.43 4.85
N THR A 406 23.79 -6.54 5.69
CA THR A 406 23.66 -5.07 5.51
C THR A 406 24.40 -4.60 4.26
N GLY A 407 25.64 -5.05 4.04
CA GLY A 407 26.39 -4.69 2.83
C GLY A 407 25.66 -5.02 1.52
N PRO A 408 25.17 -6.26 1.31
CA PRO A 408 24.35 -6.61 0.15
C PRO A 408 23.11 -5.73 -0.04
N LYS A 409 22.39 -5.39 1.04
CA LYS A 409 21.22 -4.49 0.96
C LYS A 409 21.58 -3.10 0.43
N VAL A 410 22.65 -2.50 0.97
CA VAL A 410 23.14 -1.21 0.49
C VAL A 410 23.52 -1.28 -0.99
N LYS A 411 24.24 -2.32 -1.41
CA LYS A 411 24.60 -2.51 -2.82
C LYS A 411 23.38 -2.62 -3.73
N THR A 412 22.36 -3.37 -3.31
CA THR A 412 21.09 -3.46 -4.05
C THR A 412 20.42 -2.11 -4.20
N ALA A 413 20.44 -1.26 -3.17
CA ALA A 413 19.90 0.10 -3.26
C ALA A 413 20.67 0.97 -4.27
N PHE A 414 22.00 0.89 -4.28
CA PHE A 414 22.84 1.59 -5.28
C PHE A 414 22.60 1.07 -6.69
N ASN A 415 22.48 -0.25 -6.88
CA ASN A 415 22.19 -0.84 -8.19
C ASN A 415 20.85 -0.36 -8.74
N LYS A 416 19.79 -0.31 -7.92
CA LYS A 416 18.49 0.24 -8.32
C LYS A 416 18.56 1.72 -8.70
N ALA A 417 19.45 2.49 -8.05
CA ALA A 417 19.64 3.91 -8.31
C ALA A 417 20.70 4.21 -9.38
N LYS A 418 21.19 3.18 -10.09
CA LYS A 418 22.23 3.35 -11.10
C LYS A 418 21.71 4.18 -12.28
N GLY A 419 22.51 5.15 -12.70
CA GLY A 419 22.12 6.11 -13.73
C GLY A 419 21.14 7.18 -13.26
N GLY A 420 20.82 7.24 -11.96
CA GLY A 420 19.80 8.11 -11.38
C GLY A 420 20.21 8.71 -10.03
N VAL A 421 19.23 8.90 -9.14
CA VAL A 421 19.42 9.48 -7.80
C VAL A 421 18.99 8.48 -6.70
N LEU A 422 19.86 8.30 -5.70
CA LEU A 422 19.54 7.58 -4.46
C LEU A 422 19.22 8.58 -3.35
N PHE A 423 17.98 8.56 -2.85
CA PHE A 423 17.52 9.44 -1.78
C PHE A 423 17.38 8.65 -0.48
N ILE A 424 18.22 8.98 0.51
CA ILE A 424 18.22 8.32 1.83
C ILE A 424 17.50 9.25 2.81
N ASP A 425 16.23 8.94 3.09
CA ASP A 425 15.44 9.72 4.04
C ASP A 425 15.76 9.36 5.49
N GLU A 426 15.66 10.36 6.36
CA GLU A 426 16.06 10.30 7.77
C GLU A 426 17.39 9.57 7.98
N ALA A 427 18.43 9.93 7.22
CA ALA A 427 19.70 9.19 7.18
C ALA A 427 20.39 9.03 8.55
N TYR A 428 20.17 9.99 9.45
CA TYR A 428 20.64 9.93 10.85
C TYR A 428 20.08 8.72 11.62
N SER A 429 18.96 8.14 11.18
CA SER A 429 18.39 6.92 11.76
C SER A 429 19.31 5.71 11.63
N LEU A 430 20.30 5.75 10.72
CA LEU A 430 21.34 4.72 10.62
C LEU A 430 22.32 4.76 11.80
N LEU A 431 22.38 5.85 12.57
CA LEU A 431 23.22 5.92 13.76
C LEU A 431 22.67 5.01 14.86
N GLU A 432 23.53 4.12 15.37
CA GLU A 432 23.24 3.31 16.55
C GLU A 432 24.00 3.82 17.79
N TYR A 433 23.41 3.61 18.97
CA TYR A 433 24.08 3.87 20.25
C TYR A 433 25.12 2.78 20.54
N GLY A 434 26.34 2.97 20.02
CA GLY A 434 27.49 2.07 20.16
C GLY A 434 28.41 2.17 18.93
N ARG A 435 29.73 1.92 19.06
CA ARG A 435 30.61 1.80 17.88
C ARG A 435 30.66 0.34 17.43
N GLY A 436 30.52 0.09 16.12
CA GLY A 436 30.64 -1.24 15.50
C GLY A 436 29.33 -2.01 15.31
N GLY A 437 28.19 -1.31 15.35
CA GLY A 437 26.87 -1.88 15.04
C GLY A 437 26.56 -1.94 13.54
N TYR A 438 25.41 -2.53 13.18
CA TYR A 438 24.99 -2.70 11.78
C TYR A 438 24.83 -1.37 11.04
N GLY A 439 24.53 -0.29 11.77
CA GLY A 439 24.48 1.06 11.22
C GLY A 439 25.84 1.59 10.76
N ASP A 440 26.91 1.35 11.52
CA ASP A 440 28.27 1.74 11.12
C ASP A 440 28.74 0.93 9.89
N GLU A 441 28.34 -0.35 9.79
CA GLU A 441 28.56 -1.18 8.58
C GLU A 441 27.86 -0.56 7.37
N ALA A 442 26.58 -0.20 7.50
CA ALA A 442 25.82 0.42 6.42
C ALA A 442 26.49 1.71 5.93
N ILE A 443 26.88 2.60 6.85
CA ILE A 443 27.55 3.87 6.52
C ILE A 443 28.87 3.61 5.77
N ASN A 444 29.67 2.64 6.21
CA ASN A 444 30.94 2.31 5.54
C ASN A 444 30.71 1.79 4.13
N VAL A 445 29.71 0.93 3.93
CA VAL A 445 29.37 0.40 2.60
C VAL A 445 28.79 1.52 1.72
N ILE A 446 27.97 2.42 2.26
CA ILE A 446 27.48 3.60 1.53
C ILE A 446 28.66 4.46 1.05
N VAL A 447 29.63 4.75 1.92
CA VAL A 447 30.83 5.52 1.54
C VAL A 447 31.62 4.83 0.43
N GLN A 448 31.75 3.50 0.49
CA GLN A 448 32.42 2.72 -0.55
C GLN A 448 31.65 2.78 -1.88
N GLU A 449 30.33 2.56 -1.86
CA GLU A 449 29.51 2.57 -3.07
C GLU A 449 29.37 3.98 -3.67
N MET A 450 29.43 5.04 -2.88
CA MET A 450 29.53 6.42 -3.37
C MET A 450 30.81 6.66 -4.18
N GLU A 451 31.91 5.95 -3.87
CA GLU A 451 33.15 6.04 -4.63
C GLU A 451 33.07 5.20 -5.91
N ASN A 452 32.58 3.96 -5.80
CA ASN A 452 32.43 3.04 -6.92
C ASN A 452 31.48 3.57 -8.00
N ASN A 453 30.36 4.17 -7.58
CA ASN A 453 29.28 4.63 -8.46
C ASN A 453 29.30 6.17 -8.65
N ARG A 454 30.43 6.83 -8.39
CA ARG A 454 30.55 8.31 -8.38
C ARG A 454 30.16 9.02 -9.69
N GLN A 455 30.16 8.29 -10.81
CA GLN A 455 29.79 8.80 -12.13
C GLN A 455 28.34 8.48 -12.51
N ASP A 456 27.76 7.45 -11.90
CA ASP A 456 26.48 6.87 -12.33
C ASP A 456 25.35 7.19 -11.35
N THR A 457 25.64 7.45 -10.07
CA THR A 457 24.62 7.65 -9.04
C THR A 457 24.90 8.92 -8.23
N ILE A 458 23.89 9.76 -8.10
CA ILE A 458 23.91 10.90 -7.18
C ILE A 458 23.20 10.50 -5.89
N VAL A 459 23.85 10.68 -4.75
CA VAL A 459 23.27 10.37 -3.43
C VAL A 459 22.81 11.65 -2.75
N ILE A 460 21.56 11.65 -2.27
CA ILE A 460 20.96 12.72 -1.47
C ILE A 460 20.64 12.17 -0.08
N PHE A 461 21.24 12.75 0.96
CA PHE A 461 20.92 12.42 2.35
C PHE A 461 19.93 13.44 2.91
N ALA A 462 18.80 13.02 3.45
CA ALA A 462 17.80 13.92 4.01
C ALA A 462 17.60 13.70 5.51
N GLY A 463 17.27 14.78 6.24
CA GLY A 463 16.93 14.69 7.65
C GLY A 463 16.83 16.04 8.36
N TYR A 464 16.72 15.98 9.70
CA TYR A 464 16.69 17.18 10.54
C TYR A 464 18.08 17.80 10.68
N PRO A 465 18.21 19.14 10.69
CA PRO A 465 19.51 19.81 10.70
C PRO A 465 20.47 19.30 11.80
N ASN A 466 20.00 19.24 13.05
CA ASN A 466 20.83 18.84 14.19
C ASN A 466 21.23 17.35 14.15
N GLU A 467 20.34 16.49 13.68
CA GLU A 467 20.60 15.05 13.60
C GLU A 467 21.52 14.71 12.42
N MET A 468 21.39 15.43 11.31
CA MET A 468 22.28 15.31 10.15
C MET A 468 23.69 15.78 10.47
N GLU A 469 23.86 16.83 11.27
CA GLU A 469 25.18 17.24 11.76
C GLU A 469 25.86 16.12 12.56
N LYS A 470 25.12 15.48 13.48
CA LYS A 470 25.63 14.30 14.22
C LYS A 470 25.97 13.15 13.27
N PHE A 471 25.13 12.89 12.27
CA PHE A 471 25.35 11.84 11.27
C PHE A 471 26.65 12.04 10.48
N PHE A 472 26.87 13.22 9.93
CA PHE A 472 28.12 13.50 9.20
C PHE A 472 29.35 13.55 10.12
N SER A 473 29.20 13.93 11.40
CA SER A 473 30.30 13.91 12.37
C SER A 473 30.81 12.50 12.68
N ARG A 474 29.98 11.47 12.47
CA ARG A 474 30.33 10.07 12.74
C ARG A 474 31.43 9.55 11.81
N ASN A 475 31.44 9.99 10.55
CA ASN A 475 32.42 9.56 9.56
C ASN A 475 32.89 10.76 8.69
N PRO A 476 34.11 11.28 8.92
CA PRO A 476 34.68 12.36 8.11
C PRO A 476 34.73 12.05 6.61
N GLY A 477 34.88 10.76 6.25
CA GLY A 477 34.89 10.29 4.87
C GLY A 477 33.56 10.54 4.14
N LEU A 478 32.44 10.56 4.88
CA LEU A 478 31.13 10.86 4.33
C LEU A 478 30.99 12.36 4.02
N ARG A 479 31.39 13.25 4.94
CA ARG A 479 31.28 14.71 4.75
C ARG A 479 32.07 15.20 3.53
N SER A 480 33.26 14.63 3.29
CA SER A 480 34.08 14.98 2.12
C SER A 480 33.43 14.64 0.78
N ARG A 481 32.50 13.68 0.74
CA ARG A 481 31.84 13.18 -0.48
C ARG A 481 30.48 13.80 -0.75
N VAL A 482 29.96 14.61 0.17
CA VAL A 482 28.67 15.30 0.11
C VAL A 482 28.94 16.81 0.21
N PRO A 483 29.41 17.46 -0.88
CA PRO A 483 29.85 18.84 -0.83
C PRO A 483 28.71 19.87 -0.81
N PHE A 484 27.51 19.49 -1.22
CA PHE A 484 26.36 20.40 -1.33
C PHE A 484 25.38 20.22 -0.18
N THR A 485 24.94 21.32 0.42
CA THR A 485 23.88 21.32 1.42
C THR A 485 22.75 22.24 0.97
N LEU A 486 21.52 21.71 0.89
CA LEU A 486 20.31 22.46 0.64
C LEU A 486 19.51 22.57 1.93
N LYS A 487 19.21 23.80 2.33
CA LYS A 487 18.42 24.09 3.53
C LYS A 487 16.98 24.40 3.16
N PHE A 488 16.07 23.65 3.76
CA PHE A 488 14.63 23.75 3.59
C PHE A 488 14.05 24.40 4.85
N ASP A 489 13.85 25.71 4.77
CA ASP A 489 13.25 26.49 5.85
C ASP A 489 11.73 26.22 5.92
N ASP A 490 11.15 26.43 7.11
CA ASP A 490 9.70 26.31 7.32
C ASP A 490 8.95 27.35 6.50
N PHE A 491 7.72 26.99 6.09
CA PHE A 491 6.87 27.91 5.33
C PHE A 491 6.35 29.04 6.21
N SER A 492 6.27 30.23 5.61
CA SER A 492 5.50 31.35 6.16
C SER A 492 4.00 31.03 6.15
N VAL A 493 3.22 31.79 6.93
CA VAL A 493 1.76 31.58 7.00
C VAL A 493 1.12 31.76 5.62
N ASP A 494 1.57 32.76 4.85
CA ASP A 494 1.06 32.98 3.49
C ASP A 494 1.44 31.81 2.56
N GLU A 495 2.67 31.29 2.66
CA GLU A 495 3.06 30.10 1.88
C GLU A 495 2.27 28.84 2.31
N LEU A 496 1.94 28.67 3.59
CA LEU A 496 1.06 27.57 4.04
C LEU A 496 -0.36 27.72 3.49
N MET A 497 -0.89 28.94 3.42
CA MET A 497 -2.19 29.23 2.80
C MET A 497 -2.19 28.87 1.32
N ASP A 498 -1.16 29.31 0.58
CA ASP A 498 -0.99 28.96 -0.84
C ASP A 498 -0.91 27.44 -1.04
N ILE A 499 -0.22 26.72 -0.13
CA ILE A 499 -0.14 25.25 -0.18
C ILE A 499 -1.51 24.62 0.07
N CYS A 500 -2.30 25.12 1.02
CA CYS A 500 -3.64 24.63 1.27
C CYS A 500 -4.57 24.85 0.05
N GLU A 501 -4.49 26.01 -0.60
CA GLU A 501 -5.25 26.29 -1.82
C GLU A 501 -4.84 25.37 -2.97
N LEU A 502 -3.54 25.11 -3.12
CA LEU A 502 -3.01 24.15 -4.09
C LEU A 502 -3.49 22.72 -3.81
N GLU A 503 -3.46 22.28 -2.54
CA GLU A 503 -3.90 20.94 -2.15
C GLU A 503 -5.42 20.74 -2.33
N ALA A 504 -6.23 21.77 -2.08
CA ALA A 504 -7.66 21.77 -2.37
C ALA A 504 -7.92 21.70 -3.89
N SER A 505 -7.23 22.55 -4.66
CA SER A 505 -7.37 22.63 -6.12
C SER A 505 -7.00 21.32 -6.80
N LYS A 506 -5.93 20.64 -6.35
CA LYS A 506 -5.56 19.30 -6.84
C LYS A 506 -6.68 18.27 -6.69
N ARG A 507 -7.49 18.42 -5.64
CA ARG A 507 -8.64 17.55 -5.34
C ARG A 507 -9.95 18.09 -5.92
N LYS A 508 -9.88 19.09 -6.81
CA LYS A 508 -11.02 19.75 -7.46
C LYS A 508 -11.96 20.49 -6.48
N PHE A 509 -11.44 20.92 -5.34
CA PHE A 509 -12.15 21.77 -4.39
C PHE A 509 -11.66 23.21 -4.50
N SER A 510 -12.58 24.16 -4.29
CA SER A 510 -12.24 25.56 -4.01
C SER A 510 -12.49 25.88 -2.54
N ILE A 511 -11.82 26.91 -2.00
CA ILE A 511 -11.97 27.33 -0.62
C ILE A 511 -12.76 28.64 -0.59
N ASP A 512 -13.85 28.67 0.17
CA ASP A 512 -14.65 29.89 0.34
C ASP A 512 -13.83 30.98 1.05
N THR A 513 -14.04 32.22 0.63
CA THR A 513 -13.42 33.43 1.21
C THR A 513 -13.56 33.51 2.73
N LYS A 514 -14.71 33.10 3.29
CA LYS A 514 -14.91 33.08 4.76
C LYS A 514 -14.19 31.94 5.47
N ALA A 515 -13.81 30.89 4.73
CA ALA A 515 -13.05 29.78 5.26
C ALA A 515 -11.55 30.13 5.36
N ASN A 516 -11.05 31.01 4.48
CA ASN A 516 -9.65 31.47 4.47
C ASN A 516 -9.22 32.10 5.80
N ASP A 517 -10.07 32.88 6.45
CA ASP A 517 -9.74 33.47 7.76
C ASP A 517 -9.50 32.39 8.82
N LYS A 518 -10.33 31.34 8.82
CA LYS A 518 -10.20 30.23 9.76
C LYS A 518 -8.96 29.38 9.45
N LEU A 519 -8.73 29.11 8.17
CA LEU A 519 -7.56 28.39 7.70
C LEU A 519 -6.26 29.12 8.04
N ARG A 520 -6.26 30.45 7.93
CA ARG A 520 -5.12 31.31 8.32
C ARG A 520 -4.83 31.21 9.81
N GLU A 521 -5.86 31.26 10.67
CA GLU A 521 -5.71 31.05 12.11
C GLU A 521 -5.07 29.70 12.43
N MET A 522 -5.50 28.63 11.75
CA MET A 522 -4.92 27.29 11.91
C MET A 522 -3.45 27.23 11.45
N CYS A 523 -3.11 27.90 10.33
CA CYS A 523 -1.72 28.00 9.86
C CYS A 523 -0.83 28.80 10.83
N GLU A 524 -1.34 29.88 11.41
CA GLU A 524 -0.64 30.64 12.46
C GLU A 524 -0.38 29.80 13.71
N TYR A 525 -1.37 29.00 14.13
CA TYR A 525 -1.22 28.08 15.25
C TYR A 525 -0.18 27.00 14.96
N SER A 526 -0.17 26.45 13.74
CA SER A 526 0.80 25.45 13.31
C SER A 526 2.24 25.95 13.40
N LYS A 527 2.46 27.18 12.94
CA LYS A 527 3.80 27.80 12.96
C LYS A 527 4.39 27.95 14.37
N ARG A 528 3.54 28.02 15.40
CA ARG A 528 3.99 28.10 16.81
C ARG A 528 4.45 26.75 17.36
N ASN A 529 4.12 25.65 16.68
CA ASN A 529 4.45 24.28 17.07
C ASN A 529 5.41 23.69 16.02
N ILE A 530 6.70 23.71 16.33
CA ILE A 530 7.80 23.35 15.41
C ILE A 530 7.65 21.92 14.84
N ASP A 531 6.96 21.02 15.56
CA ASP A 531 6.77 19.62 15.16
C ASP A 531 5.57 19.38 14.23
N ASN A 532 4.77 20.41 13.89
CA ASN A 532 3.50 20.21 13.19
C ASN A 532 3.59 19.88 11.69
N GLY A 533 4.77 19.85 11.07
CA GLY A 533 4.96 19.19 9.78
C GLY A 533 4.64 19.98 8.51
N ASN A 534 4.63 21.33 8.52
CA ASN A 534 4.61 22.18 7.31
C ASN A 534 3.59 21.77 6.23
N GLY A 535 4.01 21.39 5.02
CA GLY A 535 3.09 20.97 3.97
C GLY A 535 2.28 19.71 4.32
N ARG A 536 2.77 18.85 5.22
CA ARG A 536 2.00 17.72 5.77
C ARG A 536 0.83 18.23 6.61
N PHE A 537 1.01 19.31 7.38
CA PHE A 537 -0.08 19.96 8.10
C PHE A 537 -1.17 20.47 7.15
N CYS A 538 -0.77 21.19 6.09
CA CYS A 538 -1.69 21.70 5.08
C CYS A 538 -2.51 20.57 4.44
N ARG A 539 -1.84 19.49 4.01
CA ARG A 539 -2.50 18.30 3.46
C ARG A 539 -3.53 17.73 4.43
N ASN A 540 -3.13 17.49 5.69
CA ASN A 540 -4.00 16.88 6.70
C ASN A 540 -5.23 17.76 6.99
N ILE A 541 -5.08 19.08 7.02
CA ILE A 541 -6.21 20.00 7.20
C ILE A 541 -7.17 19.94 6.04
N ILE A 542 -6.67 19.96 4.80
CA ILE A 542 -7.54 19.90 3.62
C ILE A 542 -8.25 18.56 3.54
N GLU A 543 -7.58 17.45 3.84
CA GLU A 543 -8.20 16.13 3.90
C GLU A 543 -9.30 16.06 4.96
N LYS A 544 -9.05 16.62 6.15
CA LYS A 544 -10.07 16.73 7.19
C LYS A 544 -11.25 17.61 6.77
N ALA A 545 -10.98 18.73 6.10
CA ALA A 545 -12.04 19.61 5.59
C ALA A 545 -12.88 18.92 4.51
N ILE A 546 -12.28 18.12 3.64
CA ILE A 546 -13.01 17.31 2.64
C ILE A 546 -13.89 16.26 3.31
N LEU A 547 -13.42 15.61 4.38
CA LEU A 547 -14.24 14.69 5.16
C LEU A 547 -15.44 15.42 5.79
N ASN A 548 -15.24 16.61 6.34
CA ASN A 548 -16.31 17.42 6.91
C ASN A 548 -17.30 17.92 5.85
N PHE A 549 -16.79 18.28 4.67
CA PHE A 549 -17.61 18.59 3.50
C PHE A 549 -18.50 17.40 3.12
N ALA A 550 -17.93 16.18 3.10
CA ALA A 550 -18.69 14.97 2.79
C ALA A 550 -19.82 14.75 3.81
N LEU A 551 -19.51 14.86 5.10
CA LEU A 551 -20.53 14.78 6.17
C LEU A 551 -21.63 15.84 6.01
N ARG A 552 -21.27 17.08 5.69
CA ARG A 552 -22.23 18.18 5.53
C ARG A 552 -23.20 17.97 4.37
N ASN A 553 -22.71 17.46 3.24
CA ASN A 553 -23.51 17.38 2.01
C ASN A 553 -24.15 16.00 1.78
N TYR A 554 -23.59 14.93 2.34
CA TYR A 554 -24.02 13.55 2.12
C TYR A 554 -24.38 12.80 3.41
N GLY A 555 -24.23 13.43 4.58
CA GLY A 555 -24.54 12.80 5.88
C GLY A 555 -26.03 12.80 6.27
N CYS A 556 -26.93 13.23 5.38
CA CYS A 556 -28.38 13.25 5.60
C CYS A 556 -29.10 12.49 4.47
N ASP A 557 -30.28 11.95 4.75
CA ASP A 557 -31.05 11.10 3.82
C ASP A 557 -31.46 11.80 2.51
N GLU A 558 -31.49 13.13 2.50
CA GLU A 558 -31.72 13.94 1.30
C GLU A 558 -30.40 14.56 0.82
N VAL A 559 -29.88 14.04 -0.30
CA VAL A 559 -28.71 14.60 -0.98
C VAL A 559 -29.16 15.69 -1.94
N ASN A 560 -28.56 16.87 -1.86
CA ASN A 560 -28.84 17.96 -2.80
C ASN A 560 -28.31 17.60 -4.20
N GLU A 561 -29.13 17.72 -5.24
CA GLU A 561 -28.75 17.39 -6.62
C GLU A 561 -27.71 18.37 -7.21
N ASN A 562 -27.53 19.55 -6.62
CA ASN A 562 -26.58 20.57 -7.09
C ASN A 562 -25.54 20.93 -6.01
N ILE A 563 -24.59 20.03 -5.76
CA ILE A 563 -23.50 20.26 -4.80
C ILE A 563 -22.31 20.92 -5.50
N GLU A 564 -21.97 22.13 -5.05
CA GLU A 564 -20.72 22.79 -5.42
C GLU A 564 -19.58 22.32 -4.52
N TYR A 565 -18.44 21.93 -5.11
CA TYR A 565 -17.25 21.44 -4.40
C TYR A 565 -16.45 22.59 -3.78
N ILE A 566 -17.06 23.23 -2.78
CA ILE A 566 -16.51 24.39 -2.06
C ILE A 566 -16.38 24.06 -0.57
N LEU A 567 -15.15 24.15 -0.06
CA LEU A 567 -14.84 24.05 1.36
C LEU A 567 -15.21 25.37 2.06
N LYS A 568 -16.17 25.30 2.98
CA LYS A 568 -16.66 26.45 3.75
C LYS A 568 -16.01 26.47 5.12
N LYS A 569 -16.17 27.59 5.83
CA LYS A 569 -15.64 27.80 7.18
C LYS A 569 -15.96 26.66 8.15
N GLU A 570 -17.17 26.11 8.06
CA GLU A 570 -17.65 25.00 8.91
C GLU A 570 -16.83 23.72 8.73
N ASP A 571 -16.29 23.49 7.53
CA ASP A 571 -15.49 22.31 7.21
C ASP A 571 -14.12 22.34 7.90
N PHE A 572 -13.67 23.51 8.35
CA PHE A 572 -12.40 23.69 9.07
C PHE A 572 -12.58 23.74 10.60
N LEU A 573 -13.75 23.38 11.12
CA LEU A 573 -14.02 23.28 12.55
C LEU A 573 -13.80 21.84 13.04
N ASP A 574 -13.36 21.70 14.28
CA ASP A 574 -13.34 20.39 14.95
C ASP A 574 -14.79 19.96 15.23
N ILE A 575 -15.19 18.80 14.71
CA ILE A 575 -16.54 18.23 14.85
C ILE A 575 -16.93 17.95 16.33
N THR A 576 -16.00 18.02 17.28
CA THR A 576 -16.35 18.04 18.71
C THR A 576 -17.19 19.27 19.12
N VAL A 577 -17.36 20.26 18.24
CA VAL A 577 -18.11 21.51 18.49
C VAL A 577 -19.37 21.64 17.62
N LEU A 578 -19.77 20.60 16.87
CA LEU A 578 -21.14 20.52 16.35
C LEU A 578 -22.08 20.06 17.49
N ASP A 579 -22.23 20.94 18.47
CA ASP A 579 -23.26 20.89 19.49
C ASP A 579 -24.63 20.81 18.81
N CYS A 580 -25.29 19.65 18.96
CA CYS A 580 -26.56 19.46 19.66
C CYS A 580 -27.72 20.48 19.47
N ASN A 581 -27.70 21.35 18.47
CA ASN A 581 -28.70 22.41 18.25
C ASN A 581 -29.54 22.20 16.98
N TYR A 582 -29.54 21.00 16.39
CA TYR A 582 -30.58 20.59 15.43
C TYR A 582 -31.85 20.06 16.15
N LYS A 583 -32.15 20.57 17.36
CA LYS A 583 -33.29 20.17 18.21
C LYS A 583 -34.41 21.21 18.35
N ASP A 584 -34.36 22.33 17.63
CA ASP A 584 -35.41 23.37 17.69
C ASP A 584 -36.31 23.43 16.43
N ARG A 585 -36.77 22.26 15.98
CA ARG A 585 -38.09 22.14 15.34
C ARG A 585 -38.89 21.08 16.08
N THR A 586 -39.46 21.47 17.21
CA THR A 586 -40.49 20.71 17.91
C THR A 586 -41.75 20.62 17.05
N LEU A 587 -41.89 19.54 16.28
CA LEU A 587 -43.21 18.98 15.98
C LEU A 587 -43.43 17.85 16.99
N PRO A 588 -44.37 17.97 17.93
CA PRO A 588 -44.65 16.88 18.86
C PRO A 588 -45.23 15.70 18.08
N ILE A 589 -44.55 14.55 18.18
CA ILE A 589 -45.03 13.26 17.71
C ILE A 589 -46.28 12.90 18.52
N GLY A 590 -47.43 12.77 17.84
CA GLY A 590 -48.68 12.28 18.41
C GLY A 590 -49.53 11.61 17.33
N PHE A 591 -50.17 10.49 17.66
CA PHE A 591 -51.13 9.82 16.76
C PHE A 591 -52.55 10.32 17.06
N GLN A 592 -53.29 10.69 16.01
CA GLN A 592 -54.72 11.01 16.07
C GLN A 592 -55.52 9.82 15.55
N VAL A 593 -56.28 9.14 16.41
CA VAL A 593 -57.29 8.16 16.00
C VAL A 593 -58.55 8.95 15.66
N SER A 594 -58.97 8.90 14.40
CA SER A 594 -60.26 9.45 13.96
C SER A 594 -61.24 8.30 13.83
N ALA A 595 -62.25 8.26 14.70
CA ALA A 595 -63.42 7.41 14.49
C ALA A 595 -64.47 8.21 13.71
N SER A 596 -64.96 7.64 12.61
CA SER A 596 -66.21 8.03 11.95
C SER A 596 -66.94 6.77 11.55
#